data_AF-A0A6P0TZI6-F1
#
_entry.id   AF-A0A6P0TZI6-F1
#
_cell.length_a   1.000
_cell.length_b   1.000
_cell.length_c   1.000
_cell.angle_alpha   90.00
_cell.angle_beta   90.00
_cell.angle_gamma   90.00
#
_symmetry.space_group_name_H-M   'P 1'
#
loop_
_entity.id
_entity.type
_entity.pdbx_description
1 polymer ?
#
loop_
_entity_poly.entity_id
_entity_poly.type
_entity_poly.pdbx_seq_one_letter_code
_entity_poly.pdbx_strand_id
1 'polypeptide(L)'
;MSNPNHLSIFVPWLHFHQPPIWNNGQLQGNLEKMLGSEENSEEHWNAQWFAQAYKNPARYAKQLTQEGHKPRMMVDYSGVLLEEMAKLSTNGIFSHLHVDNEPVGDVISLWREVLTEYSDTIEFTGSAYSHCYFPATPERDHEAQIMEWRRVFADLFGSEALSRVRGFWPPEMGMTGDPAEALRFVRLLKKCGYEWIILPNAALEHPEGWSTPELENRVHWLVVESGGESERILCVVRDTDMGIRQQSGQNAEGCISDVRYRGQEVGMKPPALVVPTSDGENGNVMMFEYFKNSFVPLFRESDRWSDVGFLTVSQYIDTYLSEGSATEVRLKSTGGS
;
A
#
# COMPACT_ATOMS: atom_id res chain seq x y z
N MET A 1 18.56 6.80 12.84
CA MET A 1 19.81 6.22 12.31
C MET A 1 19.62 4.72 12.32
N SER A 2 19.43 4.12 11.15
CA SER A 2 19.26 2.67 10.97
C SER A 2 20.55 1.93 11.33
N ASN A 3 20.43 0.78 11.98
CA ASN A 3 21.56 -0.08 12.29
C ASN A 3 22.04 -0.74 10.97
N PRO A 4 23.30 -0.56 10.54
CA PRO A 4 23.79 -1.09 9.26
C PRO A 4 23.92 -2.63 9.21
N ASN A 5 23.43 -3.36 10.21
CA ASN A 5 23.56 -4.81 10.35
C ASN A 5 22.28 -5.61 10.09
N HIS A 6 21.16 -5.00 9.66
CA HIS A 6 19.95 -5.77 9.35
C HIS A 6 20.16 -6.68 8.13
N LEU A 7 19.67 -7.92 8.25
CA LEU A 7 19.68 -8.91 7.15
C LEU A 7 18.52 -8.69 6.18
N SER A 8 17.40 -8.23 6.73
CA SER A 8 16.15 -8.00 6.00
C SER A 8 15.44 -6.75 6.52
N ILE A 9 14.67 -6.13 5.65
CA ILE A 9 13.79 -5.01 5.95
C ILE A 9 12.36 -5.46 5.69
N PHE A 10 11.49 -5.28 6.69
CA PHE A 10 10.08 -5.59 6.60
C PHE A 10 9.25 -4.32 6.40
N VAL A 11 8.33 -4.37 5.42
CA VAL A 11 7.44 -3.26 5.08
C VAL A 11 5.99 -3.78 4.99
N PRO A 12 5.22 -3.77 6.08
CA PRO A 12 3.81 -4.17 6.01
C PRO A 12 3.03 -3.14 5.19
N TRP A 13 2.24 -3.61 4.22
CA TRP A 13 1.44 -2.76 3.34
C TRP A 13 -0.02 -3.21 3.30
N LEU A 14 -0.95 -2.25 3.46
CA LEU A 14 -2.39 -2.47 3.29
C LEU A 14 -2.98 -1.65 2.14
N HIS A 15 -3.69 -2.33 1.25
CA HIS A 15 -4.47 -1.75 0.16
C HIS A 15 -5.92 -1.54 0.62
N PHE A 16 -6.54 -0.42 0.26
CA PHE A 16 -7.94 -0.13 0.58
C PHE A 16 -8.71 0.42 -0.62
N HIS A 17 -9.84 -0.20 -0.93
CA HIS A 17 -10.72 0.24 -1.98
C HIS A 17 -12.17 -0.16 -1.72
N GLN A 18 -13.06 0.81 -1.91
CA GLN A 18 -14.49 0.54 -1.98
C GLN A 18 -15.12 1.35 -3.11
N PRO A 19 -15.82 0.70 -4.06
CA PRO A 19 -16.37 1.41 -5.20
C PRO A 19 -17.65 2.14 -4.84
N PRO A 20 -18.00 3.25 -5.51
CA PRO A 20 -19.36 3.76 -5.48
C PRO A 20 -20.29 2.83 -6.29
N ILE A 21 -21.57 2.84 -5.93
CA ILE A 21 -22.62 2.07 -6.60
C ILE A 21 -23.74 2.99 -7.11
N TRP A 22 -24.51 2.48 -8.06
CA TRP A 22 -25.75 3.11 -8.47
C TRP A 22 -26.88 2.67 -7.54
N ASN A 23 -27.41 3.58 -6.74
CA ASN A 23 -28.53 3.33 -5.84
C ASN A 23 -29.67 4.31 -6.13
N ASN A 24 -30.86 3.80 -6.43
CA ASN A 24 -32.06 4.60 -6.71
C ASN A 24 -31.89 5.74 -7.73
N GLY A 25 -31.09 5.53 -8.78
CA GLY A 25 -30.90 6.55 -9.82
C GLY A 25 -29.83 7.60 -9.48
N GLN A 26 -29.03 7.39 -8.43
CA GLN A 26 -27.93 8.27 -8.05
C GLN A 26 -26.68 7.46 -7.73
N LEU A 27 -25.51 8.08 -7.96
CA LEU A 27 -24.24 7.53 -7.52
C LEU A 27 -24.12 7.73 -6.01
N GLN A 28 -23.87 6.66 -5.28
CA GLN A 28 -23.70 6.66 -3.84
C GLN A 28 -22.45 5.86 -3.48
N GLY A 29 -21.73 6.27 -2.45
CA GLY A 29 -20.65 5.45 -1.91
C GLY A 29 -21.22 4.13 -1.35
N ASN A 30 -20.52 3.01 -1.59
CA ASN A 30 -21.02 1.72 -1.14
C ASN A 30 -21.02 1.61 0.39
N LEU A 31 -20.11 2.29 1.10
CA LEU A 31 -19.97 2.19 2.55
C LEU A 31 -21.15 2.92 3.18
N GLU A 32 -21.47 4.09 2.65
CA GLU A 32 -22.66 4.85 3.02
C GLU A 32 -23.93 4.03 2.81
N LYS A 33 -24.06 3.35 1.66
CA LYS A 33 -25.22 2.49 1.41
C LYS A 33 -25.29 1.36 2.42
N MET A 34 -24.19 0.65 2.65
CA MET A 34 -24.16 -0.50 3.54
C MET A 34 -24.42 -0.11 5.01
N LEU A 35 -23.87 1.01 5.47
CA LEU A 35 -24.16 1.58 6.80
C LEU A 35 -25.63 2.03 6.92
N GLY A 36 -26.29 2.36 5.81
CA GLY A 36 -27.72 2.66 5.76
C GLY A 36 -28.63 1.44 5.65
N SER A 37 -28.09 0.23 5.52
CA SER A 37 -28.88 -1.01 5.50
C SER A 37 -29.50 -1.33 6.86
N GLU A 38 -30.41 -2.31 6.90
CA GLU A 38 -31.08 -2.74 8.14
C GLU A 38 -30.07 -3.04 9.26
N GLU A 39 -30.32 -2.52 10.47
CA GLU A 39 -29.37 -2.53 11.59
C GLU A 39 -28.80 -3.92 11.93
N ASN A 40 -29.63 -4.97 11.79
CA ASN A 40 -29.24 -6.36 12.08
C ASN A 40 -28.83 -7.18 10.85
N SER A 41 -28.61 -6.52 9.70
CA SER A 41 -28.15 -7.19 8.49
C SER A 41 -26.64 -7.46 8.53
N GLU A 42 -26.21 -8.54 7.89
CA GLU A 42 -24.79 -8.84 7.67
C GLU A 42 -24.09 -7.69 6.93
N GLU A 43 -24.78 -7.05 5.99
CA GLU A 43 -24.29 -5.91 5.23
C GLU A 43 -23.97 -4.72 6.15
N HIS A 44 -24.91 -4.34 7.02
CA HIS A 44 -24.69 -3.27 7.99
C HIS A 44 -23.54 -3.62 8.93
N TRP A 45 -23.53 -4.85 9.47
CA TRP A 45 -22.46 -5.32 10.36
C TRP A 45 -21.08 -5.25 9.71
N ASN A 46 -20.92 -5.77 8.48
CA ASN A 46 -19.66 -5.71 7.74
C ASN A 46 -19.20 -4.27 7.51
N ALA A 47 -20.11 -3.37 7.17
CA ALA A 47 -19.80 -1.97 6.90
C ALA A 47 -19.19 -1.25 8.11
N GLN A 48 -19.65 -1.57 9.32
CA GLN A 48 -19.04 -1.03 10.53
C GLN A 48 -17.56 -1.40 10.62
N TRP A 49 -17.24 -2.66 10.33
CA TRP A 49 -15.87 -3.16 10.37
C TRP A 49 -15.00 -2.64 9.23
N PHE A 50 -15.55 -2.44 8.04
CA PHE A 50 -14.85 -1.73 6.95
C PHE A 50 -14.48 -0.31 7.38
N ALA A 51 -15.42 0.45 7.95
CA ALA A 51 -15.14 1.80 8.45
C ALA A 51 -14.03 1.82 9.51
N GLN A 52 -14.00 0.82 10.41
CA GLN A 52 -12.94 0.66 11.39
C GLN A 52 -11.60 0.27 10.73
N ALA A 53 -11.60 -0.62 9.73
CA ALA A 53 -10.42 -1.03 8.98
C ALA A 53 -9.76 0.17 8.28
N TYR A 54 -10.54 1.02 7.62
CA TYR A 54 -10.06 2.23 6.94
C TYR A 54 -9.43 3.27 7.88
N LYS A 55 -9.77 3.24 9.18
CA LYS A 55 -9.20 4.09 10.23
C LYS A 55 -7.97 3.47 10.90
N ASN A 56 -7.90 2.15 10.97
CA ASN A 56 -6.95 1.42 11.82
C ASN A 56 -5.48 1.80 11.58
N PRO A 57 -4.96 1.94 10.33
CA PRO A 57 -3.57 2.33 10.11
C PRO A 57 -3.19 3.60 10.88
N ALA A 58 -3.97 4.68 10.72
CA ALA A 58 -3.73 5.94 11.39
C ALA A 58 -3.86 5.82 12.92
N ARG A 59 -4.90 5.12 13.40
CA ARG A 59 -5.15 4.93 14.83
C ARG A 59 -3.98 4.24 15.52
N TYR A 60 -3.53 3.10 14.97
CA TYR A 60 -2.47 2.31 15.57
C TYR A 60 -1.10 2.96 15.41
N ALA A 61 -0.83 3.67 14.31
CA ALA A 61 0.39 4.45 14.19
C ALA A 61 0.49 5.54 15.25
N LYS A 62 -0.59 6.31 15.46
CA LYS A 62 -0.68 7.30 16.55
C LYS A 62 -0.48 6.65 17.92
N GLN A 63 -1.26 5.60 18.22
CA GLN A 63 -1.21 4.92 19.50
C GLN A 63 0.20 4.40 19.83
N LEU A 64 0.80 3.62 18.92
CA LEU A 64 2.12 3.03 19.14
C LEU A 64 3.21 4.10 19.28
N THR A 65 3.10 5.20 18.53
CA THR A 65 4.05 6.33 18.65
C THR A 65 3.93 7.01 20.01
N GLN A 66 2.71 7.23 20.50
CA GLN A 66 2.48 7.79 21.84
C GLN A 66 2.94 6.86 22.97
N GLU A 67 2.96 5.55 22.73
CA GLU A 67 3.55 4.54 23.63
C GLU A 67 5.09 4.51 23.57
N GLY A 68 5.72 5.27 22.68
CA GLY A 68 7.18 5.34 22.53
C GLY A 68 7.78 4.37 21.50
N HIS A 69 6.94 3.67 20.74
CA HIS A 69 7.37 2.79 19.65
C HIS A 69 7.52 3.55 18.32
N LYS A 70 8.10 2.89 17.31
CA LYS A 70 8.36 3.47 15.98
C LYS A 70 7.68 2.64 14.89
N PRO A 71 6.35 2.70 14.77
CA PRO A 71 5.62 1.95 13.74
C PRO A 71 6.07 2.36 12.34
N ARG A 72 6.08 1.40 11.41
CA ARG A 72 6.30 1.59 9.97
C ARG A 72 5.28 0.79 9.19
N MET A 73 4.57 1.44 8.28
CA MET A 73 3.58 0.81 7.40
C MET A 73 3.48 1.58 6.09
N MET A 74 3.05 0.89 5.05
CA MET A 74 2.59 1.52 3.82
C MET A 74 1.10 1.33 3.65
N VAL A 75 0.46 2.33 3.04
CA VAL A 75 -0.95 2.25 2.68
C VAL A 75 -1.17 2.82 1.30
N ASP A 76 -2.22 2.34 0.66
CA ASP A 76 -2.79 3.01 -0.50
C ASP A 76 -4.32 2.94 -0.44
N TYR A 77 -4.95 4.06 -0.79
CA TYR A 77 -6.39 4.22 -0.79
C TYR A 77 -6.80 4.72 -2.17
N SER A 78 -7.82 4.11 -2.76
CA SER A 78 -8.43 4.68 -3.97
C SER A 78 -9.01 6.08 -3.70
N GLY A 79 -9.02 6.95 -4.72
CA GLY A 79 -9.50 8.33 -4.57
C GLY A 79 -10.99 8.41 -4.19
N VAL A 80 -11.82 7.55 -4.78
CA VAL A 80 -13.25 7.44 -4.46
C VAL A 80 -13.49 7.04 -2.99
N LEU A 81 -12.66 6.15 -2.44
CA LEU A 81 -12.75 5.79 -1.02
C LEU A 81 -12.33 6.96 -0.13
N LEU A 82 -11.28 7.70 -0.47
CA LEU A 82 -10.87 8.89 0.29
C LEU A 82 -11.99 9.94 0.35
N GLU A 83 -12.67 10.20 -0.77
CA GLU A 83 -13.82 11.12 -0.80
C GLU A 83 -15.00 10.58 0.01
N GLU A 84 -15.30 9.28 -0.08
CA GLU A 84 -16.35 8.66 0.72
C GLU A 84 -16.06 8.76 2.23
N MET A 85 -14.82 8.49 2.65
CA MET A 85 -14.38 8.64 4.03
C MET A 85 -14.49 10.09 4.51
N ALA A 86 -14.18 11.06 3.65
CA ALA A 86 -14.34 12.48 3.97
C ALA A 86 -15.82 12.88 4.15
N LYS A 87 -16.69 12.38 3.28
CA LYS A 87 -18.13 12.57 3.40
C LYS A 87 -18.66 11.96 4.69
N LEU A 88 -18.32 10.71 4.99
CA LEU A 88 -18.82 10.00 6.17
C LEU A 88 -18.26 10.53 7.50
N SER A 89 -17.07 11.12 7.47
CA SER A 89 -16.47 11.82 8.61
C SER A 89 -17.22 13.11 8.96
N THR A 90 -17.92 13.73 8.00
CA THR A 90 -18.52 15.07 8.16
C THR A 90 -20.06 15.07 8.15
N ASN A 91 -20.70 14.04 7.60
CA ASN A 91 -22.16 13.94 7.50
C ASN A 91 -22.86 13.41 8.77
N GLY A 92 -22.10 13.09 9.83
CA GLY A 92 -22.61 12.60 11.11
C GLY A 92 -22.70 11.07 11.24
N ILE A 93 -22.52 10.30 10.17
CA ILE A 93 -22.61 8.83 10.25
C ILE A 93 -21.47 8.28 11.12
N PHE A 94 -20.22 8.65 10.84
CA PHE A 94 -19.09 8.15 11.64
C PHE A 94 -19.05 8.68 13.07
N SER A 95 -19.63 9.85 13.36
CA SER A 95 -19.64 10.39 14.73
C SER A 95 -20.49 9.56 15.70
N HIS A 96 -21.45 8.79 15.19
CA HIS A 96 -22.30 7.92 16.01
C HIS A 96 -21.88 6.44 15.96
N LEU A 97 -21.02 6.07 15.01
CA LEU A 97 -20.58 4.70 14.82
C LEU A 97 -19.50 4.29 15.83
N HIS A 98 -19.75 3.20 16.55
CA HIS A 98 -18.80 2.57 17.46
C HIS A 98 -18.61 1.12 17.08
N VAL A 99 -17.36 0.68 17.02
CA VAL A 99 -16.99 -0.69 16.62
C VAL A 99 -16.04 -1.21 17.67
N ASP A 100 -16.37 -2.32 18.33
CA ASP A 100 -15.58 -2.86 19.46
C ASP A 100 -15.32 -1.82 20.57
N ASN A 101 -16.35 -1.03 20.91
CA ASN A 101 -16.29 0.12 21.84
C ASN A 101 -15.37 1.28 21.41
N GLU A 102 -14.84 1.25 20.19
CA GLU A 102 -14.00 2.31 19.64
C GLU A 102 -14.84 3.20 18.70
N PRO A 103 -14.88 4.52 18.91
CA PRO A 103 -15.59 5.42 18.01
C PRO A 103 -14.87 5.50 16.66
N VAL A 104 -15.59 5.42 15.54
CA VAL A 104 -15.00 5.64 14.21
C VAL A 104 -14.60 7.11 14.05
N GLY A 105 -15.54 8.04 14.27
CA GLY A 105 -15.25 9.48 14.33
C GLY A 105 -14.73 10.07 13.02
N ASP A 106 -14.05 11.21 13.10
CA ASP A 106 -13.51 11.91 11.94
C ASP A 106 -12.18 11.27 11.50
N VAL A 107 -12.27 10.38 10.51
CA VAL A 107 -11.12 9.62 10.00
C VAL A 107 -10.17 10.51 9.21
N ILE A 108 -10.67 11.54 8.53
CA ILE A 108 -9.82 12.48 7.78
C ILE A 108 -9.00 13.35 8.74
N SER A 109 -9.61 13.85 9.82
CA SER A 109 -8.87 14.61 10.84
C SER A 109 -7.83 13.76 11.55
N LEU A 110 -8.11 12.48 11.82
CA LEU A 110 -7.12 11.55 12.35
C LEU A 110 -5.94 11.36 11.39
N TRP A 111 -6.21 11.17 10.10
CA TRP A 111 -5.15 11.07 9.08
C TRP A 111 -4.33 12.37 8.96
N ARG A 112 -4.97 13.54 9.01
CA ARG A 112 -4.26 14.84 9.02
C ARG A 112 -3.29 14.94 10.20
N GLU A 113 -3.73 14.55 11.39
CA GLU A 113 -2.87 14.53 12.58
C GLU A 113 -1.69 13.58 12.37
N VAL A 114 -1.93 12.35 11.92
CA VAL A 114 -0.86 11.37 11.69
C VAL A 114 0.13 11.81 10.63
N LEU A 115 -0.36 12.36 9.52
CA LEU A 115 0.50 12.83 8.44
C LEU A 115 1.30 14.09 8.80
N THR A 116 0.89 14.82 9.84
CA THR A 116 1.58 16.04 10.30
C THR A 116 2.52 15.75 11.48
N GLU A 117 2.02 15.10 12.52
CA GLU A 117 2.74 14.90 13.79
C GLU A 117 3.56 13.61 13.81
N TYR A 118 3.18 12.61 13.01
CA TYR A 118 3.80 11.27 12.98
C TYR A 118 4.18 10.87 11.54
N SER A 119 4.62 11.83 10.73
CA SER A 119 4.80 11.68 9.28
C SER A 119 5.84 10.64 8.84
N ASP A 120 6.67 10.15 9.76
CA ASP A 120 7.68 9.11 9.50
C ASP A 120 7.15 7.68 9.73
N THR A 121 5.92 7.54 10.24
CA THR A 121 5.33 6.25 10.65
C THR A 121 4.58 5.52 9.53
N ILE A 122 3.98 6.27 8.61
CA ILE A 122 3.21 5.72 7.49
C ILE A 122 3.59 6.47 6.21
N GLU A 123 3.82 5.70 5.15
CA GLU A 123 3.94 6.24 3.80
C GLU A 123 2.71 5.86 2.96
N PHE A 124 2.05 6.87 2.38
CA PHE A 124 1.06 6.66 1.34
C PHE A 124 1.72 6.47 -0.01
N THR A 125 1.14 5.62 -0.85
CA THR A 125 1.41 5.65 -2.29
C THR A 125 0.26 6.29 -3.06
N GLY A 126 0.60 6.78 -4.25
CA GLY A 126 -0.39 7.19 -5.23
C GLY A 126 -1.12 6.01 -5.82
N SER A 127 -2.36 6.22 -6.25
CA SER A 127 -3.16 5.22 -6.96
C SER A 127 -4.03 5.91 -8.02
N ALA A 128 -4.97 5.16 -8.62
CA ALA A 128 -6.00 5.73 -9.48
C ALA A 128 -7.18 6.26 -8.65
N TYR A 129 -7.78 7.35 -9.11
CA TYR A 129 -8.96 7.92 -8.46
C TYR A 129 -10.09 6.91 -8.34
N SER A 130 -10.50 6.27 -9.43
CA SER A 130 -11.60 5.31 -9.46
C SER A 130 -11.15 3.85 -9.40
N HIS A 131 -9.91 3.58 -8.97
CA HIS A 131 -9.34 2.22 -8.94
C HIS A 131 -9.43 1.50 -10.31
N CYS A 132 -9.17 2.22 -11.41
CA CYS A 132 -9.26 1.64 -12.75
C CYS A 132 -8.10 0.66 -13.04
N TYR A 133 -8.40 -0.47 -13.69
CA TYR A 133 -7.36 -1.36 -14.21
C TYR A 133 -6.69 -0.72 -15.44
N PHE A 134 -5.49 -0.15 -15.26
CA PHE A 134 -4.79 0.62 -16.30
C PHE A 134 -4.66 -0.12 -17.64
N PRO A 135 -4.30 -1.43 -17.69
CA PRO A 135 -4.17 -2.14 -18.95
C PRO A 135 -5.47 -2.26 -19.76
N ALA A 136 -6.65 -2.15 -19.12
CA ALA A 136 -7.95 -2.15 -19.80
C ALA A 136 -8.56 -0.74 -19.93
N THR A 137 -7.95 0.27 -19.32
CA THR A 137 -8.44 1.65 -19.35
C THR A 137 -7.85 2.37 -20.56
N PRO A 138 -8.64 3.12 -21.35
CA PRO A 138 -8.10 3.89 -22.46
C PRO A 138 -6.99 4.85 -22.01
N GLU A 139 -5.86 4.86 -22.73
CA GLU A 139 -4.68 5.66 -22.36
C GLU A 139 -4.97 7.14 -22.13
N ARG A 140 -5.90 7.72 -22.93
CA ARG A 140 -6.33 9.12 -22.80
C ARG A 140 -6.87 9.47 -21.41
N ASP A 141 -7.34 8.47 -20.65
CA ASP A 141 -7.97 8.65 -19.35
C ASP A 141 -6.99 8.39 -18.19
N HIS A 142 -5.79 7.86 -18.47
CA HIS A 142 -4.79 7.50 -17.44
C HIS A 142 -4.33 8.72 -16.63
N GLU A 143 -3.99 9.83 -17.30
CA GLU A 143 -3.52 11.04 -16.62
C GLU A 143 -4.62 11.63 -15.72
N ALA A 144 -5.87 11.62 -16.18
CA ALA A 144 -7.00 12.11 -15.40
C ALA A 144 -7.17 11.30 -14.10
N GLN A 145 -7.05 9.97 -14.16
CA GLN A 145 -7.15 9.09 -13.00
C GLN A 145 -6.09 9.38 -11.93
N ILE A 146 -4.85 9.57 -12.37
CA ILE A 146 -3.73 9.85 -11.48
C ILE A 146 -3.82 11.27 -10.90
N MET A 147 -4.10 12.26 -11.74
CA MET A 147 -4.15 13.66 -11.31
C MET A 147 -5.34 13.93 -10.39
N GLU A 148 -6.49 13.28 -10.63
CA GLU A 148 -7.64 13.42 -9.75
C GLU A 148 -7.40 12.79 -8.38
N TRP A 149 -6.73 11.63 -8.32
CA TRP A 149 -6.29 11.06 -7.05
C TRP A 149 -5.39 12.04 -6.28
N ARG A 150 -4.40 12.64 -6.97
CA ARG A 150 -3.48 13.61 -6.36
C ARG A 150 -4.21 14.87 -5.87
N ARG A 151 -5.20 15.35 -6.63
CA ARG A 151 -6.06 16.48 -6.25
C ARG A 151 -6.82 16.17 -4.96
N VAL A 152 -7.55 15.05 -4.93
CA VAL A 152 -8.31 14.61 -3.75
C VAL A 152 -7.39 14.47 -2.54
N PHE A 153 -6.24 13.81 -2.70
CA PHE A 153 -5.28 13.63 -1.62
C PHE A 153 -4.77 14.97 -1.07
N ALA A 154 -4.40 15.91 -1.95
CA ALA A 154 -3.93 17.24 -1.54
C ALA A 154 -5.03 18.08 -0.88
N ASP A 155 -6.28 18.00 -1.35
CA ASP A 155 -7.40 18.72 -0.76
C ASP A 155 -7.72 18.19 0.65
N LEU A 156 -7.57 16.88 0.86
CA LEU A 156 -7.80 16.26 2.16
C LEU A 156 -6.62 16.46 3.10
N PHE A 157 -5.37 16.28 2.66
CA PHE A 157 -4.21 16.17 3.57
C PHE A 157 -3.13 17.25 3.36
N GLY A 158 -3.29 18.12 2.37
CA GLY A 158 -2.35 19.20 2.06
C GLY A 158 -1.24 18.81 1.09
N SER A 159 -0.66 19.83 0.45
CA SER A 159 0.42 19.65 -0.54
C SER A 159 1.71 19.09 0.07
N GLU A 160 1.97 19.36 1.35
CA GLU A 160 3.13 18.82 2.06
C GLU A 160 3.03 17.30 2.20
N ALA A 161 1.86 16.79 2.59
CA ALA A 161 1.61 15.34 2.62
C ALA A 161 1.74 14.74 1.23
N LEU A 162 1.15 15.37 0.19
CA LEU A 162 1.27 14.91 -1.19
C LEU A 162 2.74 14.85 -1.66
N SER A 163 3.58 15.79 -1.24
CA SER A 163 5.00 15.82 -1.63
C SER A 163 5.81 14.63 -1.10
N ARG A 164 5.31 13.93 -0.07
CA ARG A 164 5.90 12.71 0.47
C ARG A 164 5.45 11.43 -0.27
N VAL A 165 4.44 11.53 -1.14
CA VAL A 165 3.94 10.39 -1.93
C VAL A 165 4.85 10.16 -3.13
N ARG A 166 5.83 9.25 -2.97
CA ARG A 166 6.85 8.94 -3.99
C ARG A 166 6.54 7.69 -4.80
N GLY A 167 5.81 6.75 -4.22
CA GLY A 167 5.44 5.48 -4.86
C GLY A 167 4.10 5.51 -5.56
N PHE A 168 3.92 4.57 -6.49
CA PHE A 168 2.64 4.33 -7.17
C PHE A 168 2.19 2.86 -7.05
N TRP A 169 0.96 2.67 -6.59
CA TRP A 169 0.20 1.43 -6.63
C TRP A 169 -0.74 1.46 -7.85
N PRO A 170 -0.46 0.68 -8.92
CA PRO A 170 -1.47 0.46 -9.94
C PRO A 170 -2.61 -0.39 -9.33
N PRO A 171 -3.90 -0.05 -9.56
CA PRO A 171 -5.01 -0.91 -9.13
C PRO A 171 -4.84 -2.36 -9.61
N GLU A 172 -5.08 -3.31 -8.72
CA GLU A 172 -4.78 -4.75 -8.90
C GLU A 172 -3.32 -5.04 -9.26
N MET A 173 -2.41 -4.10 -8.98
CA MET A 173 -1.04 -4.08 -9.51
C MET A 173 -0.93 -4.32 -11.02
N GLY A 174 -1.96 -3.92 -11.77
CA GLY A 174 -2.08 -4.21 -13.20
C GLY A 174 -1.04 -3.50 -14.05
N MET A 175 -0.32 -4.26 -14.87
CA MET A 175 0.67 -3.76 -15.82
C MET A 175 0.51 -4.40 -17.20
N THR A 176 0.55 -3.58 -18.24
CA THR A 176 0.48 -4.02 -19.65
C THR A 176 1.76 -4.74 -20.05
N GLY A 177 1.63 -5.74 -20.94
CA GLY A 177 2.77 -6.40 -21.58
C GLY A 177 3.21 -5.73 -22.88
N ASP A 178 2.44 -4.78 -23.41
CA ASP A 178 2.80 -4.04 -24.61
C ASP A 178 3.92 -3.04 -24.29
N PRO A 179 5.11 -3.14 -24.92
CA PRO A 179 6.23 -2.28 -24.56
C PRO A 179 5.99 -0.79 -24.87
N ALA A 180 5.18 -0.47 -25.89
CA ALA A 180 4.90 0.91 -26.24
C ALA A 180 3.96 1.56 -25.22
N GLU A 181 2.91 0.85 -24.80
CA GLU A 181 2.01 1.29 -23.72
C GLU A 181 2.75 1.42 -22.39
N ALA A 182 3.58 0.42 -22.03
CA ALA A 182 4.37 0.45 -20.81
C ALA A 182 5.34 1.65 -20.77
N LEU A 183 6.02 1.95 -21.88
CA LEU A 183 6.90 3.12 -22.01
C LEU A 183 6.13 4.42 -21.73
N ARG A 184 4.93 4.57 -22.30
CA ARG A 184 4.10 5.77 -22.09
C ARG A 184 3.57 5.86 -20.66
N PHE A 185 3.18 4.73 -20.07
CA PHE A 185 2.74 4.68 -18.67
C PHE A 185 3.86 5.06 -17.69
N VAL A 186 5.07 4.51 -17.85
CA VAL A 186 6.23 4.88 -17.02
C VAL A 186 6.57 6.37 -17.14
N ARG A 187 6.49 6.95 -18.35
CA ARG A 187 6.66 8.39 -18.56
C ARG A 187 5.61 9.21 -17.84
N LEU A 188 4.36 8.78 -17.89
CA LEU A 188 3.26 9.43 -17.18
C LEU A 188 3.48 9.41 -15.67
N LEU A 189 3.88 8.26 -15.09
CA LEU A 189 4.18 8.17 -13.65
C LEU A 189 5.27 9.16 -13.23
N LYS A 190 6.37 9.22 -14.00
CA LYS A 190 7.48 10.17 -13.77
C LYS A 190 7.03 11.62 -13.94
N LYS A 191 6.22 11.93 -14.95
CA LYS A 191 5.61 13.26 -15.16
C LYS A 191 4.77 13.69 -13.97
N CYS A 192 4.04 12.74 -13.35
CA CYS A 192 3.23 12.98 -12.16
C CYS A 192 4.04 13.04 -10.85
N GLY A 193 5.36 12.83 -10.92
CA GLY A 193 6.27 12.95 -9.78
C GLY A 193 6.49 11.66 -8.99
N TYR A 194 6.09 10.50 -9.52
CA TYR A 194 6.38 9.21 -8.88
C TYR A 194 7.79 8.72 -9.24
N GLU A 195 8.47 8.19 -8.24
CA GLU A 195 9.87 7.74 -8.33
C GLU A 195 9.98 6.22 -8.45
N TRP A 196 8.98 5.49 -7.92
CA TRP A 196 8.95 4.04 -7.90
C TRP A 196 7.53 3.51 -8.05
N ILE A 197 7.41 2.28 -8.55
CA ILE A 197 6.16 1.53 -8.72
C ILE A 197 6.27 0.20 -7.97
N ILE A 198 5.15 -0.34 -7.50
CA ILE A 198 5.10 -1.72 -6.98
C ILE A 198 4.38 -2.65 -7.97
N LEU A 199 4.97 -3.83 -8.22
CA LEU A 199 4.43 -4.85 -9.13
C LEU A 199 4.56 -6.27 -8.53
N PRO A 200 3.75 -7.24 -8.97
CA PRO A 200 3.94 -8.65 -8.65
C PRO A 200 5.04 -9.27 -9.51
N ASN A 201 5.62 -10.38 -9.06
CA ASN A 201 6.50 -11.20 -9.92
C ASN A 201 5.77 -11.68 -11.20
N ALA A 202 4.44 -11.80 -11.15
CA ALA A 202 3.62 -12.24 -12.27
C ALA A 202 3.75 -11.31 -13.49
N ALA A 203 3.94 -10.00 -13.28
CA ALA A 203 4.09 -9.01 -14.35
C ALA A 203 5.51 -8.97 -14.95
N LEU A 204 6.50 -9.57 -14.28
CA LEU A 204 7.92 -9.45 -14.62
C LEU A 204 8.47 -10.72 -15.26
N GLU A 205 9.36 -10.54 -16.24
CA GLU A 205 10.20 -11.64 -16.72
C GLU A 205 11.05 -12.16 -15.56
N HIS A 206 11.25 -13.48 -15.51
CA HIS A 206 12.07 -14.12 -14.50
C HIS A 206 13.49 -14.28 -15.07
N PRO A 207 14.51 -13.55 -14.57
CA PRO A 207 15.87 -13.68 -15.07
C PRO A 207 16.41 -15.09 -14.86
N GLU A 208 17.25 -15.57 -15.78
CA GLU A 208 17.82 -16.91 -15.69
C GLU A 208 18.64 -17.07 -14.39
N GLY A 209 18.36 -18.16 -13.67
CA GLY A 209 19.06 -18.50 -12.42
C GLY A 209 18.55 -17.77 -11.17
N TRP A 210 17.58 -16.87 -11.30
CA TRP A 210 16.92 -16.28 -10.13
C TRP A 210 15.83 -17.22 -9.59
N SER A 211 15.63 -17.15 -8.29
CA SER A 211 14.49 -17.69 -7.58
C SER A 211 13.40 -16.63 -7.41
N THR A 212 12.16 -17.05 -7.09
CA THR A 212 11.08 -16.10 -6.81
C THR A 212 11.43 -15.10 -5.70
N PRO A 213 12.03 -15.49 -4.55
CA PRO A 213 12.48 -14.51 -3.55
C PRO A 213 13.51 -13.51 -4.08
N GLU A 214 14.42 -13.91 -4.97
CA GLU A 214 15.39 -12.98 -5.55
C GLU A 214 14.74 -11.90 -6.43
N LEU A 215 13.63 -12.23 -7.08
CA LEU A 215 12.82 -11.28 -7.84
C LEU A 215 11.87 -10.48 -6.94
N GLU A 216 11.23 -11.10 -5.94
CA GLU A 216 10.23 -10.43 -5.10
C GLU A 216 10.85 -9.54 -4.03
N ASN A 217 11.91 -9.98 -3.35
CA ASN A 217 12.37 -9.31 -2.14
C ASN A 217 13.48 -8.28 -2.39
N ARG A 218 13.35 -7.53 -3.48
CA ARG A 218 14.31 -6.52 -3.94
C ARG A 218 13.62 -5.33 -4.58
N VAL A 219 14.41 -4.29 -4.79
CA VAL A 219 14.05 -3.18 -5.68
C VAL A 219 14.91 -3.29 -6.93
N HIS A 220 14.27 -3.18 -8.08
CA HIS A 220 14.88 -3.27 -9.39
C HIS A 220 14.73 -1.96 -10.16
N TRP A 221 15.52 -1.79 -11.22
CA TRP A 221 15.15 -0.92 -12.31
C TRP A 221 14.23 -1.69 -13.26
N LEU A 222 12.97 -1.29 -13.36
CA LEU A 222 12.10 -1.74 -14.44
C LEU A 222 12.51 -1.00 -15.70
N VAL A 223 13.06 -1.72 -16.67
CA VAL A 223 13.50 -1.18 -17.97
C VAL A 223 12.43 -1.49 -19.01
N VAL A 224 11.91 -0.44 -19.66
CA VAL A 224 10.90 -0.54 -20.72
C VAL A 224 11.46 0.06 -22.00
N GLU A 225 11.41 -0.70 -23.10
CA GLU A 225 12.00 -0.32 -24.38
C GLU A 225 11.01 -0.54 -25.52
N SER A 226 10.81 0.47 -26.36
CA SER A 226 9.92 0.37 -27.52
C SER A 226 10.33 1.38 -28.59
N GLY A 227 10.34 0.95 -29.86
CA GLY A 227 10.60 1.86 -30.99
C GLY A 227 11.97 2.55 -30.98
N GLY A 228 12.98 2.01 -30.27
CA GLY A 228 14.29 2.63 -30.10
C GLY A 228 14.36 3.65 -28.95
N GLU A 229 13.28 3.82 -28.20
CA GLU A 229 13.23 4.62 -26.97
C GLU A 229 13.31 3.71 -25.73
N SER A 230 13.85 4.23 -24.63
CA SER A 230 14.03 3.50 -23.37
C SER A 230 13.70 4.40 -22.18
N GLU A 231 13.02 3.86 -21.18
CA GLU A 231 12.81 4.47 -19.87
C GLU A 231 13.04 3.46 -18.76
N ARG A 232 13.27 3.98 -17.56
CA ARG A 232 13.29 3.18 -16.35
C ARG A 232 12.65 3.91 -15.16
N ILE A 233 12.11 3.11 -14.26
CA ILE A 233 11.59 3.51 -12.94
C ILE A 233 11.98 2.44 -11.92
N LEU A 234 12.15 2.81 -10.66
CA LEU A 234 12.38 1.82 -9.62
C LEU A 234 11.13 0.97 -9.44
N CYS A 235 11.30 -0.34 -9.34
CA CYS A 235 10.24 -1.32 -9.20
C CYS A 235 10.46 -2.10 -7.92
N VAL A 236 9.59 -1.90 -6.94
CA VAL A 236 9.46 -2.75 -5.77
C VAL A 236 8.64 -3.95 -6.19
N VAL A 237 9.08 -5.14 -5.86
CA VAL A 237 8.29 -6.34 -6.13
C VAL A 237 7.65 -6.79 -4.82
N ARG A 238 6.36 -7.12 -4.84
CA ARG A 238 5.70 -7.62 -3.62
C ARG A 238 6.13 -9.05 -3.31
N ASP A 239 6.13 -9.42 -2.04
CA ASP A 239 6.21 -10.83 -1.63
C ASP A 239 4.79 -11.44 -1.68
N THR A 240 4.54 -12.26 -2.70
CA THR A 240 3.19 -12.78 -2.97
C THR A 240 2.75 -13.74 -1.86
N ASP A 241 3.61 -14.70 -1.53
CA ASP A 241 3.31 -15.72 -0.52
C ASP A 241 3.10 -15.11 0.86
N MET A 242 3.95 -14.16 1.24
CA MET A 242 3.81 -13.49 2.53
C MET A 242 2.55 -12.60 2.56
N GLY A 243 2.16 -11.98 1.45
CA GLY A 243 0.88 -11.29 1.33
C GLY A 243 -0.34 -12.22 1.54
N ILE A 244 -0.27 -13.47 1.09
CA ILE A 244 -1.31 -14.49 1.34
C ILE A 244 -1.32 -14.88 2.83
N ARG A 245 -0.16 -15.09 3.43
CA ARG A 245 -0.05 -15.44 4.86
C ARG A 245 -0.49 -14.30 5.77
N GLN A 246 -0.20 -13.05 5.40
CA GLN A 246 -0.70 -11.85 6.09
C GLN A 246 -2.24 -11.85 6.13
N GLN A 247 -2.90 -12.05 4.98
CA GLN A 247 -4.37 -12.16 4.89
C GLN A 247 -4.94 -13.36 5.66
N SER A 248 -4.15 -14.42 5.82
CA SER A 248 -4.56 -15.64 6.52
C SER A 248 -4.34 -15.60 8.04
N GLY A 249 -3.84 -14.49 8.59
CA GLY A 249 -3.76 -14.26 10.05
C GLY A 249 -2.43 -14.63 10.67
N GLN A 250 -1.35 -14.52 9.88
CA GLN A 250 0.00 -14.67 10.41
C GLN A 250 0.27 -13.66 11.54
N ASN A 251 0.70 -14.17 12.70
CA ASN A 251 1.10 -13.36 13.85
C ASN A 251 2.50 -12.76 13.67
N ALA A 252 2.91 -11.88 14.59
CA ALA A 252 4.20 -11.20 14.51
C ALA A 252 5.41 -12.16 14.44
N GLU A 253 5.43 -13.23 15.24
CA GLU A 253 6.55 -14.21 15.22
C GLU A 253 6.65 -14.92 13.87
N GLY A 254 5.51 -15.29 13.28
CA GLY A 254 5.44 -15.85 11.94
C GLY A 254 5.97 -14.88 10.89
N CYS A 255 5.57 -13.61 10.96
CA CYS A 255 6.08 -12.58 10.03
C CYS A 255 7.60 -12.44 10.13
N ILE A 256 8.14 -12.36 11.35
CA ILE A 256 9.59 -12.24 11.56
C ILE A 256 10.33 -13.49 11.06
N SER A 257 9.79 -14.69 11.26
CA SER A 257 10.38 -15.94 10.76
C SER A 257 10.49 -15.94 9.24
N ASP A 258 9.44 -15.52 8.54
CA ASP A 258 9.44 -15.45 7.08
C ASP A 258 10.42 -14.40 6.56
N VAL A 259 10.45 -13.22 7.19
CA VAL A 259 11.36 -12.14 6.81
C VAL A 259 12.83 -12.57 6.93
N ARG A 260 13.16 -13.32 8.00
CA ARG A 260 14.49 -13.92 8.18
C ARG A 260 14.78 -14.96 7.10
N TYR A 261 13.81 -15.81 6.78
CA TYR A 261 13.95 -16.79 5.72
C TYR A 261 14.22 -16.12 4.36
N ARG A 262 13.47 -15.07 3.99
CA ARG A 262 13.73 -14.29 2.77
C ARG A 262 15.13 -13.67 2.77
N GLY A 263 15.59 -13.14 3.90
CA GLY A 263 16.95 -12.61 4.04
C GLY A 263 18.04 -13.65 3.77
N GLN A 264 17.82 -14.90 4.18
CA GLN A 264 18.77 -16.00 3.94
C GLN A 264 18.79 -16.42 2.46
N GLU A 265 17.64 -16.48 1.80
CA GLU A 265 17.53 -16.85 0.38
C GLU A 265 18.14 -15.77 -0.53
N VAL A 266 17.88 -14.50 -0.23
CA VAL A 266 18.20 -13.38 -1.13
C VAL A 266 19.61 -12.82 -0.90
N GLY A 267 20.11 -12.90 0.34
CA GLY A 267 21.39 -12.34 0.75
C GLY A 267 21.32 -10.89 1.27
N MET A 268 22.47 -10.36 1.69
CA MET A 268 22.55 -9.19 2.59
C MET A 268 22.81 -7.81 1.94
N LYS A 269 23.15 -7.72 0.65
CA LYS A 269 23.64 -6.45 0.06
C LYS A 269 22.98 -6.11 -1.28
N PRO A 270 22.01 -5.16 -1.30
CA PRO A 270 21.34 -4.57 -0.13
C PRO A 270 20.53 -5.62 0.67
N PRO A 271 20.12 -5.35 1.94
CA PRO A 271 19.28 -6.27 2.71
C PRO A 271 18.00 -6.64 1.95
N ALA A 272 17.49 -7.86 2.12
CA ALA A 272 16.25 -8.26 1.46
C ALA A 272 15.10 -7.32 1.86
N LEU A 273 14.33 -6.84 0.88
CA LEU A 273 13.16 -5.99 1.11
C LEU A 273 11.90 -6.84 1.03
N VAL A 274 11.26 -7.09 2.16
CA VAL A 274 10.07 -7.94 2.24
C VAL A 274 8.82 -7.06 2.35
N VAL A 275 8.08 -6.96 1.26
CA VAL A 275 6.86 -6.13 1.14
C VAL A 275 5.64 -7.02 0.89
N PRO A 276 4.99 -7.58 1.92
CA PRO A 276 3.69 -8.19 1.73
C PRO A 276 2.64 -7.11 1.50
N THR A 277 1.74 -7.36 0.56
CA THR A 277 0.59 -6.48 0.30
C THR A 277 -0.70 -7.27 0.48
N SER A 278 -1.70 -6.62 1.07
CA SER A 278 -2.99 -7.26 1.39
C SER A 278 -4.09 -6.22 1.43
N ASP A 279 -5.29 -6.62 1.03
CA ASP A 279 -6.48 -5.80 1.19
C ASP A 279 -6.81 -5.69 2.68
N GLY A 280 -6.83 -4.48 3.22
CA GLY A 280 -6.92 -4.24 4.65
C GLY A 280 -8.34 -4.41 5.22
N GLU A 281 -9.35 -4.34 4.36
CA GLU A 281 -10.76 -4.63 4.65
C GLU A 281 -11.15 -6.10 4.36
N ASN A 282 -10.21 -6.92 3.84
CA ASN A 282 -10.55 -8.26 3.38
C ASN A 282 -10.65 -9.27 4.53
N GLY A 283 -11.89 -9.71 4.77
CA GLY A 283 -12.20 -10.85 5.62
C GLY A 283 -12.01 -10.62 7.12
N ASN A 284 -12.39 -11.65 7.88
CA ASN A 284 -12.43 -11.58 9.34
C ASN A 284 -11.06 -11.26 9.94
N VAL A 285 -9.99 -11.86 9.42
CA VAL A 285 -8.63 -11.69 9.97
C VAL A 285 -8.16 -10.24 9.87
N MET A 286 -8.22 -9.62 8.69
CA MET A 286 -7.68 -8.27 8.50
C MET A 286 -8.45 -7.24 9.31
N MET A 287 -9.77 -7.40 9.40
CA MET A 287 -10.64 -6.50 10.17
C MET A 287 -10.51 -6.68 11.69
N PHE A 288 -10.42 -7.91 12.20
CA PHE A 288 -10.52 -8.19 13.64
C PHE A 288 -9.18 -8.42 14.33
N GLU A 289 -8.23 -9.05 13.63
CA GLU A 289 -7.05 -9.67 14.26
C GLU A 289 -5.75 -9.02 13.86
N TYR A 290 -5.55 -8.66 12.58
CA TYR A 290 -4.25 -8.23 12.04
C TYR A 290 -3.56 -7.18 12.91
N PHE A 291 -4.26 -6.10 13.28
CA PHE A 291 -3.60 -5.06 14.07
C PHE A 291 -3.29 -5.51 15.51
N LYS A 292 -4.19 -6.25 16.15
CA LYS A 292 -4.06 -6.67 17.55
C LYS A 292 -3.01 -7.77 17.72
N ASN A 293 -3.01 -8.75 16.80
CA ASN A 293 -2.26 -10.00 16.89
C ASN A 293 -0.96 -9.97 16.07
N SER A 294 -0.84 -9.07 15.09
CA SER A 294 0.30 -9.00 14.18
C SER A 294 0.98 -7.64 14.21
N PHE A 295 0.31 -6.56 13.80
CA PHE A 295 0.93 -5.23 13.66
C PHE A 295 1.45 -4.68 15.00
N VAL A 296 0.62 -4.66 16.05
CA VAL A 296 1.00 -4.12 17.35
C VAL A 296 2.18 -4.89 17.98
N PRO A 297 2.17 -6.24 18.04
CA PRO A 297 3.31 -6.98 18.58
C PRO A 297 4.61 -6.80 17.79
N LEU A 298 4.57 -6.60 16.47
CA LEU A 298 5.78 -6.32 15.67
C LEU A 298 6.58 -5.12 16.21
N PHE A 299 5.89 -4.08 16.69
CA PHE A 299 6.54 -2.86 17.19
C PHE A 299 6.69 -2.82 18.70
N ARG A 300 5.73 -3.36 19.47
CA ARG A 300 5.87 -3.44 20.94
C ARG A 300 7.00 -4.35 21.36
N GLU A 301 7.26 -5.39 20.58
CA GLU A 301 8.27 -6.38 20.86
C GLU A 301 9.50 -6.24 19.97
N SER A 302 9.70 -5.08 19.32
CA SER A 302 10.75 -4.87 18.32
C SER A 302 12.16 -5.21 18.82
N ASP A 303 12.40 -5.07 20.13
CA ASP A 303 13.68 -5.42 20.77
C ASP A 303 14.01 -6.92 20.67
N ARG A 304 13.00 -7.79 20.50
CA ARG A 304 13.18 -9.23 20.25
C ARG A 304 13.68 -9.52 18.82
N TRP A 305 13.58 -8.56 17.90
CA TRP A 305 13.81 -8.73 16.46
C TRP A 305 14.92 -7.82 15.92
N SER A 306 15.97 -7.55 16.71
CA SER A 306 17.03 -6.58 16.36
C SER A 306 17.78 -6.78 15.03
N ASP A 307 17.62 -7.96 14.42
CA ASP A 307 18.17 -8.34 13.11
C ASP A 307 17.26 -7.98 11.92
N VAL A 308 16.00 -7.63 12.18
CA VAL A 308 15.01 -7.19 11.18
C VAL A 308 14.77 -5.69 11.32
N GLY A 309 14.98 -4.95 10.24
CA GLY A 309 14.64 -3.54 10.19
C GLY A 309 13.19 -3.32 9.75
N PHE A 310 12.59 -2.24 10.22
CA PHE A 310 11.28 -1.77 9.76
C PHE A 310 11.48 -0.40 9.12
N LEU A 311 11.08 -0.26 7.86
CA LEU A 311 11.16 0.98 7.10
C LEU A 311 9.93 1.10 6.20
N THR A 312 9.67 2.29 5.67
CA THR A 312 8.85 2.42 4.47
C THR A 312 9.69 2.13 3.23
N VAL A 313 9.06 1.91 2.07
CA VAL A 313 9.81 1.68 0.81
C VAL A 313 10.72 2.86 0.49
N SER A 314 10.24 4.10 0.61
CA SER A 314 11.08 5.27 0.30
C SER A 314 12.25 5.40 1.27
N GLN A 315 12.03 5.14 2.57
CA GLN A 315 13.12 5.08 3.55
C GLN A 315 14.14 3.98 3.22
N TYR A 316 13.69 2.82 2.76
CA TYR A 316 14.58 1.75 2.30
C TYR A 316 15.41 2.20 1.10
N ILE A 317 14.77 2.81 0.11
CA ILE A 317 15.44 3.31 -1.10
C ILE A 317 16.53 4.31 -0.72
N ASP A 318 16.19 5.33 0.08
CA ASP A 318 17.14 6.37 0.48
C ASP A 318 18.30 5.83 1.35
N THR A 319 18.06 4.75 2.09
CA THR A 319 19.05 4.15 3.00
C THR A 319 19.99 3.18 2.29
N TYR A 320 19.47 2.34 1.39
CA TYR A 320 20.18 1.16 0.88
C TYR A 320 20.43 1.15 -0.63
N LEU A 321 19.67 1.91 -1.43
CA LEU A 321 19.91 1.98 -2.88
C LEU A 321 20.88 3.10 -3.22
N SER A 322 22.18 2.75 -3.26
CA SER A 322 23.20 3.60 -3.89
C SER A 322 23.14 3.48 -5.42
N GLU A 323 23.76 4.41 -6.14
CA GLU A 323 23.88 4.30 -7.61
C GLU A 323 24.47 2.93 -8.01
N GLY A 324 23.76 2.22 -8.90
CA GLY A 324 24.19 0.93 -9.45
C GLY A 324 23.87 -0.32 -8.61
N SER A 325 23.18 -0.20 -7.46
CA SER A 325 22.86 -1.38 -6.62
C SER A 325 21.54 -2.08 -6.95
N ALA A 326 20.63 -1.43 -7.68
CA ALA A 326 19.43 -2.08 -8.22
C ALA A 326 19.76 -2.91 -9.46
N THR A 327 19.32 -4.16 -9.47
CA THR A 327 19.33 -5.02 -10.66
C THR A 327 18.23 -4.62 -11.63
N GLU A 328 18.30 -5.07 -12.88
CA GLU A 328 17.31 -4.74 -13.91
C GLU A 328 16.29 -5.87 -14.10
N VAL A 329 15.04 -5.50 -14.35
CA VAL A 329 13.93 -6.40 -14.71
C VAL A 329 13.14 -5.83 -15.88
N ARG A 330 12.40 -6.71 -16.56
CA ARG A 330 11.58 -6.38 -17.74
C ARG A 330 10.17 -6.94 -17.55
N LEU A 331 9.21 -6.40 -18.30
CA LEU A 331 7.82 -6.88 -18.27
C LEU A 331 7.68 -8.14 -19.11
N LYS A 332 6.85 -9.08 -18.66
CA LYS A 332 6.39 -10.16 -19.54
C LYS A 332 5.56 -9.56 -20.67
N SER A 333 5.66 -10.14 -21.87
CA SER A 333 4.83 -9.72 -23.02
C SER A 333 3.32 -9.89 -22.79
N THR A 334 2.91 -10.69 -21.81
CA THR A 334 1.52 -10.88 -21.41
C THR A 334 1.01 -9.82 -20.43
N GLY A 335 1.90 -9.02 -19.84
CA GLY A 335 1.59 -8.22 -18.66
C GLY A 335 1.32 -9.09 -17.44
N GLY A 336 0.74 -8.50 -16.40
CA GLY A 336 0.33 -9.20 -15.19
C GLY A 336 -0.24 -8.28 -14.12
N SER A 337 -0.76 -8.90 -13.06
CA SER A 337 -1.45 -8.31 -11.90
C SER A 337 -1.25 -9.21 -10.68
#